data_AF-A0A0D1D466-F1
#
_entry.id   AF-A0A0D1D466-F1
#
_cell.length_a   1.000
_cell.length_b   1.000
_cell.length_c   1.000
_cell.angle_alpha   90.00
_cell.angle_beta   90.00
_cell.angle_gamma   90.00
#
_symmetry.space_group_name_H-M   'P 1'
#
loop_
_entity.id
_entity.type
_entity.pdbx_description
1 polymer ?
#
loop_
_entity_poly.entity_id
_entity_poly.type
_entity_poly.pdbx_seq_one_letter_code
_entity_poly.pdbx_strand_id
1 'polypeptide(L)'
;MTVLDDLARSVRGRLAHAALAVGRADETQVFGISAAPDAPPMGPDAPIRVASISKVVTGQVVRAAAAPGATVDVAGRRIALDALLGHVSGLRDGAGLVPADGRSPVQMAGDAEWGPPVFDYCNLGYALAADAVLGAGFGEAASAWLAAWGIEGGFNWSGVPDEAWARAVPCLRRTDRSFVAQIDGAGPAPAPKAAGAGAFSPQGGLRTSLRGCLALARAIPAMDRTVLHDPGPARPTDLFDRYGPGLMILRRPAFYPRALIGHFANAYGLCGGIWHDAEAGLSFAYLLNGLPEGDEDDALRPVEREIFGAMAAIAVGGGGKLA
;
A
#
# COMPACT_ATOMS: atom_id res chain seq x y z
N MET A 1 3.20 -27.75 -8.16
CA MET A 1 3.34 -26.43 -8.81
C MET A 1 1.98 -25.78 -8.68
N THR A 2 1.91 -24.66 -7.98
CA THR A 2 0.63 -24.06 -7.56
C THR A 2 0.06 -23.15 -8.66
N VAL A 3 -1.25 -22.84 -8.60
CA VAL A 3 -1.88 -21.82 -9.48
C VAL A 3 -1.13 -20.48 -9.40
N LEU A 4 -0.57 -20.16 -8.22
CA LEU A 4 0.24 -18.97 -8.03
C LEU A 4 1.58 -19.03 -8.77
N ASP A 5 2.24 -20.18 -8.81
CA ASP A 5 3.49 -20.35 -9.56
C ASP A 5 3.26 -20.18 -11.06
N ASP A 6 2.17 -20.73 -11.58
CA ASP A 6 1.82 -20.63 -13.00
C ASP A 6 1.43 -19.20 -13.38
N LEU A 7 0.67 -18.51 -12.52
CA LEU A 7 0.31 -17.12 -12.73
C LEU A 7 1.52 -16.18 -12.59
N ALA A 8 2.40 -16.39 -11.61
CA ALA A 8 3.64 -15.63 -11.50
C ALA A 8 4.52 -15.85 -12.75
N ARG A 9 4.53 -17.06 -13.30
CA ARG A 9 5.31 -17.40 -14.50
C ARG A 9 4.68 -16.88 -15.79
N SER A 10 3.34 -16.80 -15.89
CA SER A 10 2.66 -16.31 -17.09
C SER A 10 3.00 -14.86 -17.42
N VAL A 11 3.39 -14.09 -16.40
CA VAL A 11 3.79 -12.67 -16.53
C VAL A 11 5.31 -12.47 -16.59
N ARG A 12 6.08 -13.56 -16.56
CA ARG A 12 7.55 -13.54 -16.65
C ARG A 12 7.99 -12.89 -17.96
N GLY A 13 8.95 -11.97 -17.88
CA GLY A 13 9.47 -11.22 -19.02
C GLY A 13 8.71 -9.94 -19.38
N ARG A 14 7.54 -9.68 -18.75
CA ARG A 14 6.85 -8.37 -18.83
C ARG A 14 7.21 -7.45 -17.66
N LEU A 15 7.55 -8.06 -16.53
CA LEU A 15 7.83 -7.46 -15.23
C LEU A 15 9.18 -7.97 -14.71
N ALA A 16 9.82 -7.20 -13.84
CA ALA A 16 11.01 -7.63 -13.12
C ALA A 16 10.66 -8.72 -12.11
N HIS A 17 9.55 -8.52 -11.39
CA HIS A 17 9.05 -9.47 -10.41
C HIS A 17 7.52 -9.55 -10.48
N ALA A 18 7.01 -10.75 -10.28
CA ALA A 18 5.61 -11.00 -9.96
C ALA A 18 5.56 -11.90 -8.73
N ALA A 19 5.06 -11.34 -7.63
CA ALA A 19 5.02 -11.99 -6.33
C ALA A 19 3.56 -12.02 -5.84
N LEU A 20 3.05 -13.20 -5.52
CA LEU A 20 1.67 -13.41 -5.11
C LEU A 20 1.64 -14.28 -3.86
N ALA A 21 0.75 -13.94 -2.93
CA ALA A 21 0.54 -14.70 -1.72
C ALA A 21 -0.94 -14.78 -1.38
N VAL A 22 -1.36 -15.94 -0.87
CA VAL A 22 -2.74 -16.18 -0.42
C VAL A 22 -2.73 -17.03 0.84
N GLY A 23 -3.71 -16.81 1.71
CA GLY A 23 -3.93 -17.64 2.89
C GLY A 23 -5.34 -17.49 3.42
N ARG A 24 -5.83 -18.54 4.08
CA ARG A 24 -7.01 -18.47 4.95
C ARG A 24 -6.59 -18.28 6.40
N ALA A 25 -7.52 -17.86 7.27
CA ALA A 25 -7.26 -17.52 8.67
C ALA A 25 -6.47 -18.60 9.43
N ASP A 26 -6.74 -19.88 9.14
CA ASP A 26 -6.17 -21.03 9.86
C ASP A 26 -5.38 -21.99 8.95
N GLU A 27 -5.06 -21.57 7.73
CA GLU A 27 -4.43 -22.44 6.72
C GLU A 27 -2.99 -22.02 6.34
N THR A 28 -2.30 -22.97 5.70
CA THR A 28 -1.00 -22.80 5.05
C THR A 28 -1.01 -21.61 4.09
N GLN A 29 -0.07 -20.70 4.29
CA GLN A 29 0.20 -19.60 3.37
C GLN A 29 0.86 -20.16 2.09
N VAL A 30 0.38 -19.75 0.93
CA VAL A 30 0.96 -20.14 -0.36
C VAL A 30 1.55 -18.91 -1.03
N PHE A 31 2.76 -19.08 -1.56
CA PHE A 31 3.54 -18.04 -2.21
C PHE A 31 3.91 -18.50 -3.61
N GLY A 32 3.72 -17.64 -4.60
CA GLY A 32 4.25 -17.81 -5.96
C GLY A 32 5.07 -16.58 -6.31
N ILE A 33 6.34 -16.76 -6.66
CA ILE A 33 7.25 -15.67 -7.01
C ILE A 33 7.98 -16.02 -8.29
N SER A 34 8.01 -15.06 -9.21
CA SER A 34 8.72 -15.14 -10.48
C SER A 34 9.56 -13.89 -10.67
N ALA A 35 10.78 -14.06 -11.16
CA ALA A 35 11.70 -12.98 -11.49
C ALA A 35 12.18 -13.10 -12.94
N ALA A 36 12.36 -11.94 -13.58
CA ALA A 36 13.06 -11.85 -14.86
C ALA A 36 14.55 -12.22 -14.70
N PRO A 37 15.21 -12.77 -15.74
CA PRO A 37 16.61 -13.19 -15.64
C PRO A 37 17.59 -12.08 -15.22
N ASP A 38 17.29 -10.83 -15.56
CA ASP A 38 18.09 -9.63 -15.30
C ASP A 38 17.61 -8.85 -14.05
N ALA A 39 16.57 -9.34 -13.35
CA ALA A 39 16.11 -8.77 -12.10
C ALA A 39 16.87 -9.37 -10.90
N PRO A 40 17.04 -8.63 -9.79
CA PRO A 40 17.53 -9.17 -8.53
C PRO A 40 16.69 -10.37 -8.06
N PRO A 41 17.26 -11.33 -7.30
CA PRO A 41 16.45 -12.39 -6.71
C PRO A 41 15.49 -11.81 -5.66
N MET A 42 14.26 -12.32 -5.62
CA MET A 42 13.25 -11.95 -4.63
C MET A 42 12.71 -13.21 -3.94
N GLY A 43 12.83 -13.25 -2.61
CA GLY A 43 12.15 -14.24 -1.77
C GLY A 43 10.87 -13.68 -1.14
N PRO A 44 10.05 -14.51 -0.48
CA PRO A 44 8.82 -14.06 0.18
C PRO A 44 9.08 -13.09 1.34
N ASP A 45 10.31 -13.10 1.87
CA ASP A 45 10.77 -12.29 2.99
C ASP A 45 11.68 -11.12 2.56
N ALA A 46 11.86 -10.90 1.26
CA ALA A 46 12.64 -9.79 0.73
C ALA A 46 11.89 -8.46 0.96
N PRO A 47 12.46 -7.48 1.69
CA PRO A 47 11.83 -6.19 1.86
C PRO A 47 11.81 -5.41 0.53
N ILE A 48 10.66 -4.82 0.23
CA ILE A 48 10.48 -3.89 -0.90
C ILE A 48 9.57 -2.76 -0.42
N ARG A 49 9.73 -1.57 -0.99
CA ARG A 49 8.79 -0.48 -0.73
C ARG A 49 7.43 -0.85 -1.31
N VAL A 50 6.36 -0.81 -0.50
CA VAL A 50 5.01 -1.29 -0.89
C VAL A 50 4.06 -0.17 -1.30
N ALA A 51 4.61 1.00 -1.64
CA ALA A 51 3.86 2.17 -2.10
C ALA A 51 2.62 2.45 -1.21
N SER A 52 1.44 2.70 -1.80
CA SER A 52 0.25 3.12 -1.05
C SER A 52 -0.34 2.10 -0.06
N ILE A 53 0.11 0.83 -0.04
CA ILE A 53 -0.22 -0.11 1.05
C ILE A 53 0.21 0.48 2.41
N SER A 54 1.23 1.34 2.41
CA SER A 54 1.65 2.11 3.58
C SER A 54 0.51 2.85 4.30
N LYS A 55 -0.49 3.33 3.55
CA LYS A 55 -1.62 4.08 4.12
C LYS A 55 -2.42 3.26 5.11
N VAL A 56 -2.46 1.93 4.94
CA VAL A 56 -3.10 1.02 5.88
C VAL A 56 -2.51 1.24 7.27
N VAL A 57 -1.19 1.09 7.42
CA VAL A 57 -0.52 1.27 8.71
C VAL A 57 -0.65 2.70 9.20
N THR A 58 -0.41 3.69 8.34
CA THR A 58 -0.48 5.10 8.71
C THR A 58 -1.86 5.49 9.22
N GLY A 59 -2.93 5.10 8.52
CA GLY A 59 -4.31 5.40 8.91
C GLY A 59 -4.66 4.80 10.27
N GLN A 60 -4.26 3.56 10.52
CA GLN A 60 -4.52 2.87 11.79
C GLN A 60 -3.77 3.52 12.96
N VAL A 61 -2.48 3.81 12.78
CA VAL A 61 -1.63 4.38 13.83
C VAL A 61 -2.05 5.82 14.15
N VAL A 62 -2.31 6.65 13.13
CA VAL A 62 -2.75 8.03 13.32
C VAL A 62 -4.10 8.08 14.01
N ARG A 63 -5.06 7.23 13.61
CA ARG A 63 -6.40 7.23 14.20
C ARG A 63 -6.40 6.69 15.63
N ALA A 64 -5.58 5.69 15.93
CA ALA A 64 -5.41 5.20 17.30
C ALA A 64 -4.78 6.24 18.25
N ALA A 65 -3.92 7.13 17.73
CA ALA A 65 -3.26 8.18 18.52
C ALA A 65 -4.12 9.44 18.71
N ALA A 66 -5.17 9.63 17.91
CA ALA A 66 -6.01 10.82 17.94
C ALA A 66 -7.28 10.63 18.77
N ALA A 67 -7.79 11.71 19.37
CA ALA A 67 -9.10 11.71 19.99
C ALA A 67 -10.22 11.57 18.92
N PRO A 68 -11.34 10.90 19.23
CA PRO A 68 -12.49 10.85 18.32
C PRO A 68 -12.96 12.26 17.93
N GLY A 69 -13.19 12.48 16.62
CA GLY A 69 -13.58 13.80 16.10
C GLY A 69 -12.47 14.85 16.12
N ALA A 70 -11.20 14.45 16.28
CA ALA A 70 -10.07 15.36 16.28
C ALA A 70 -10.04 16.28 15.05
N THR A 71 -9.61 17.51 15.30
CA THR A 71 -9.31 18.50 14.27
C THR A 71 -7.84 18.85 14.39
N VAL A 72 -7.14 18.96 13.27
CA VAL A 72 -5.70 19.23 13.19
C VAL A 72 -5.44 20.53 12.44
N ASP A 73 -4.35 21.21 12.80
CA ASP A 73 -3.87 22.38 12.08
C ASP A 73 -2.86 21.94 11.01
N VAL A 74 -3.18 22.21 9.75
CA VAL A 74 -2.42 21.77 8.59
C VAL A 74 -2.28 22.96 7.64
N ALA A 75 -1.04 23.39 7.39
CA ALA A 75 -0.75 24.55 6.53
C ALA A 75 -1.60 25.81 6.90
N GLY A 76 -1.77 26.07 8.20
CA GLY A 76 -2.56 27.19 8.71
C GLY A 76 -4.08 27.01 8.63
N ARG A 77 -4.56 25.81 8.29
CA ARG A 77 -5.99 25.48 8.17
C ARG A 77 -6.38 24.45 9.22
N ARG A 78 -7.54 24.67 9.84
CA ARG A 78 -8.12 23.74 10.82
C ARG A 78 -9.02 22.73 10.11
N ILE A 79 -8.58 21.47 10.02
CA ILE A 79 -9.20 20.41 9.22
C ILE A 79 -9.56 19.22 10.10
N ALA A 80 -10.73 18.61 9.88
CA ALA A 80 -11.10 17.36 10.56
C ALA A 80 -10.13 16.24 10.14
N LEU A 81 -9.56 15.52 11.11
CA LEU A 81 -8.59 14.46 10.83
C LEU A 81 -9.19 13.37 9.92
N ASP A 82 -10.44 12.98 10.20
CA ASP A 82 -11.17 12.00 9.40
C ASP A 82 -11.39 12.47 7.94
N ALA A 83 -11.44 13.79 7.68
CA ALA A 83 -11.51 14.30 6.32
C ALA A 83 -10.19 14.13 5.55
N LEU A 84 -9.03 14.25 6.23
CA LEU A 84 -7.73 13.96 5.62
C LEU A 84 -7.57 12.46 5.36
N LEU A 85 -7.88 11.61 6.34
CA LEU A 85 -7.74 10.17 6.22
C LEU A 85 -8.75 9.56 5.22
N GLY A 86 -9.91 10.20 5.06
CA GLY A 86 -10.98 9.81 4.14
C GLY A 86 -10.88 10.41 2.74
N HIS A 87 -9.84 11.19 2.42
CA HIS A 87 -9.65 11.84 1.11
C HIS A 87 -10.75 12.84 0.73
N VAL A 88 -11.42 13.45 1.72
CA VAL A 88 -12.56 14.38 1.50
C VAL A 88 -12.30 15.77 2.09
N SER A 89 -11.06 16.09 2.44
CA SER A 89 -10.66 17.40 3.00
C SER A 89 -10.67 18.52 1.96
N GLY A 90 -10.71 18.19 0.67
CA GLY A 90 -10.49 19.12 -0.44
C GLY A 90 -9.02 19.39 -0.75
N LEU A 91 -8.09 18.72 -0.05
CA LEU A 91 -6.66 18.73 -0.40
C LEU A 91 -6.41 17.88 -1.66
N ARG A 92 -5.51 18.36 -2.51
CA ARG A 92 -5.08 17.70 -3.74
C ARG A 92 -3.57 17.42 -3.73
N ASP A 93 -3.15 16.56 -4.65
CA ASP A 93 -1.75 16.17 -4.86
C ASP A 93 -1.14 16.82 -6.12
N GLY A 94 -1.58 18.02 -6.51
CA GLY A 94 -1.08 18.69 -7.72
C GLY A 94 0.44 18.93 -7.68
N ALA A 95 1.01 19.06 -6.48
CA ALA A 95 2.45 19.21 -6.23
C ALA A 95 3.25 17.89 -6.30
N GLY A 96 2.61 16.72 -6.47
CA GLY A 96 3.25 15.40 -6.58
C GLY A 96 3.48 14.66 -5.25
N LEU A 97 4.14 13.48 -5.32
CA LEU A 97 4.36 12.57 -4.18
C LEU A 97 5.63 12.85 -3.37
N VAL A 98 6.66 13.36 -4.05
CA VAL A 98 7.95 13.75 -3.52
C VAL A 98 8.35 15.02 -4.26
N PRO A 99 8.66 16.12 -3.58
CA PRO A 99 9.09 17.32 -4.24
C PRO A 99 10.47 17.10 -4.86
N ALA A 100 10.58 17.31 -6.17
CA ALA A 100 11.88 17.40 -6.84
C ALA A 100 12.74 18.56 -6.29
N ASP A 101 12.09 19.53 -5.64
CA ASP A 101 12.68 20.76 -5.09
C ASP A 101 12.98 20.71 -3.58
N GLY A 102 12.75 19.57 -2.91
CA GLY A 102 13.07 19.38 -1.49
C GLY A 102 12.09 20.01 -0.49
N ARG A 103 10.92 20.48 -0.93
CA ARG A 103 9.87 20.97 -0.01
C ARG A 103 9.40 19.92 1.01
N SER A 104 8.91 20.36 2.16
CA SER A 104 8.21 19.49 3.10
C SER A 104 6.75 19.27 2.65
N PRO A 105 6.06 18.22 3.14
CA PRO A 105 4.63 18.05 2.89
C PRO A 105 3.80 19.30 3.22
N VAL A 106 4.12 20.01 4.31
CA VAL A 106 3.43 21.25 4.69
C VAL A 106 3.63 22.35 3.62
N GLN A 107 4.83 22.46 3.07
CA GLN A 107 5.13 23.42 1.99
C GLN A 107 4.51 23.04 0.65
N MET A 108 4.23 21.74 0.43
CA MET A 108 3.50 21.28 -0.74
C MET A 108 2.01 21.61 -0.65
N ALA A 109 1.44 21.63 0.55
CA ALA A 109 0.02 21.92 0.80
C ALA A 109 -0.32 23.43 0.81
N GLY A 110 0.25 24.18 -0.14
CA GLY A 110 -0.02 25.61 -0.32
C GLY A 110 -1.47 25.87 -0.75
N ASP A 111 -1.90 27.14 -0.74
CA ASP A 111 -3.30 27.53 -0.96
C ASP A 111 -3.92 26.99 -2.26
N ALA A 112 -3.12 26.82 -3.32
CA ALA A 112 -3.57 26.29 -4.60
C ALA A 112 -3.99 24.80 -4.57
N GLU A 113 -3.50 24.03 -3.59
CA GLU A 113 -3.82 22.61 -3.43
C GLU A 113 -5.15 22.37 -2.72
N TRP A 114 -5.82 23.43 -2.25
CA TRP A 114 -7.08 23.32 -1.53
C TRP A 114 -8.26 23.70 -2.43
N GLY A 115 -9.21 22.80 -2.53
CA GLY A 115 -10.46 22.98 -3.26
C GLY A 115 -11.69 22.60 -2.43
N PRO A 116 -12.84 22.37 -3.09
CA PRO A 116 -14.05 21.87 -2.44
C PRO A 116 -13.79 20.52 -1.74
N PRO A 117 -14.45 20.24 -0.60
CA PRO A 117 -14.30 18.99 0.16
C PRO A 117 -15.07 17.84 -0.52
N VAL A 118 -14.58 17.43 -1.69
CA VAL A 118 -15.03 16.25 -2.42
C VAL A 118 -13.96 15.17 -2.33
N PHE A 119 -14.32 13.93 -2.66
CA PHE A 119 -13.34 12.85 -2.70
C PHE A 119 -12.27 13.12 -3.77
N ASP A 120 -11.02 13.17 -3.34
CA ASP A 120 -9.84 13.26 -4.19
C ASP A 120 -8.70 12.48 -3.53
N TYR A 121 -8.27 11.38 -4.16
CA TYR A 121 -7.29 10.49 -3.55
C TYR A 121 -5.95 11.20 -3.39
N CYS A 122 -5.62 11.55 -2.15
CA CYS A 122 -4.57 12.48 -1.79
C CYS A 122 -3.57 11.84 -0.83
N ASN A 123 -2.38 11.57 -1.34
CA ASN A 123 -1.22 11.12 -0.61
C ASN A 123 -0.75 12.16 0.40
N LEU A 124 -0.79 13.44 0.05
CA LEU A 124 -0.33 14.51 0.91
C LEU A 124 -1.14 14.59 2.21
N GLY A 125 -2.43 14.27 2.17
CA GLY A 125 -3.29 14.19 3.35
C GLY A 125 -2.78 13.21 4.41
N TYR A 126 -2.23 12.07 4.00
CA TYR A 126 -1.66 11.07 4.92
C TYR A 126 -0.35 11.54 5.55
N ALA A 127 0.50 12.22 4.79
CA ALA A 127 1.73 12.80 5.33
C ALA A 127 1.43 13.89 6.37
N LEU A 128 0.46 14.76 6.09
CA LEU A 128 0.06 15.86 6.98
C LEU A 128 -0.69 15.38 8.21
N ALA A 129 -1.56 14.38 8.07
CA ALA A 129 -2.26 13.78 9.21
C ALA A 129 -1.26 13.13 10.19
N ALA A 130 -0.27 12.40 9.67
CA ALA A 130 0.78 11.81 10.51
C ALA A 130 1.65 12.88 11.18
N ASP A 131 2.01 13.95 10.46
CA ASP A 131 2.84 15.03 11.01
C ASP A 131 2.10 15.80 12.12
N ALA A 132 0.83 16.11 11.90
CA ALA A 132 0.01 16.84 12.87
C ALA A 132 -0.31 16.04 14.14
N VAL A 133 -0.47 14.71 14.04
CA VAL A 133 -0.84 13.87 15.19
C VAL A 133 0.37 13.31 15.92
N LEU A 134 1.39 12.86 15.19
CA LEU A 134 2.53 12.13 15.75
C LEU A 134 3.87 12.84 15.57
N GLY A 135 4.00 13.71 14.56
CA GLY A 135 5.25 14.39 14.23
C GLY A 135 6.42 13.40 14.15
N ALA A 136 7.50 13.70 14.89
CA ALA A 136 8.68 12.83 14.94
C ALA A 136 8.45 11.45 15.57
N GLY A 137 7.35 11.26 16.32
CA GLY A 137 6.97 9.97 16.92
C GLY A 137 6.37 8.97 15.94
N PHE A 138 6.09 9.37 14.69
CA PHE A 138 5.46 8.49 13.70
C PHE A 138 6.23 7.18 13.47
N GLY A 139 7.55 7.25 13.30
CA GLY A 139 8.38 6.08 13.01
C GLY A 139 8.32 5.02 14.13
N GLU A 140 8.38 5.45 15.39
CA GLU A 140 8.26 4.58 16.56
C GLU A 140 6.85 3.97 16.66
N ALA A 141 5.81 4.79 16.53
CA ALA A 141 4.43 4.33 16.61
C ALA A 141 4.09 3.31 15.50
N ALA A 142 4.55 3.56 14.27
CA ALA A 142 4.38 2.63 13.16
C ALA A 142 5.15 1.32 13.36
N SER A 143 6.38 1.39 13.87
CA SER A 143 7.19 0.20 14.18
C SER A 143 6.54 -0.66 15.27
N ALA A 144 6.05 -0.02 16.35
CA ALA A 144 5.34 -0.71 17.42
C ALA A 144 4.07 -1.39 16.92
N TRP A 145 3.30 -0.73 16.04
CA TRP A 145 2.12 -1.30 15.43
C TRP A 145 2.45 -2.52 14.56
N LEU A 146 3.48 -2.43 13.70
CA LEU A 146 3.92 -3.56 12.87
C LEU A 146 4.38 -4.75 13.72
N ALA A 147 5.15 -4.49 14.78
CA ALA A 147 5.62 -5.50 15.71
C ALA A 147 4.47 -6.23 16.42
N ALA A 148 3.40 -5.52 16.81
CA ALA A 148 2.21 -6.13 17.42
C ALA A 148 1.50 -7.13 16.50
N TRP A 149 1.67 -7.00 15.18
CA TRP A 149 1.16 -7.91 14.16
C TRP A 149 2.19 -8.94 13.68
N GLY A 150 3.40 -8.95 14.26
CA GLY A 150 4.49 -9.83 13.81
C GLY A 150 4.97 -9.55 12.39
N ILE A 151 4.87 -8.30 11.94
CA ILE A 151 5.24 -7.89 10.59
C ILE A 151 6.64 -7.28 10.62
N GLU A 152 7.59 -7.93 9.94
CA GLU A 152 8.91 -7.32 9.68
C GLU A 152 8.75 -6.19 8.65
N GLY A 153 9.08 -4.97 9.04
CA GLY A 153 8.99 -3.81 8.16
C GLY A 153 9.13 -2.49 8.89
N GLY A 154 9.09 -1.41 8.12
CA GLY A 154 9.29 -0.08 8.65
C GLY A 154 9.22 1.02 7.59
N PHE A 155 8.94 2.23 8.03
CA PHE A 155 8.81 3.39 7.14
C PHE A 155 10.18 4.03 6.88
N ASN A 156 10.55 4.17 5.60
CA ASN A 156 11.87 4.63 5.17
C ASN A 156 13.01 3.97 5.97
N TRP A 157 12.97 2.64 6.06
CA TRP A 157 13.95 1.79 6.76
C TRP A 157 14.01 1.96 8.29
N SER A 158 13.17 2.82 8.89
CA SER A 158 13.06 2.95 10.35
C SER A 158 12.54 1.66 10.97
N GLY A 159 13.27 1.11 11.95
CA GLY A 159 12.92 -0.15 12.62
C GLY A 159 13.18 -1.41 11.80
N VAL A 160 13.73 -1.30 10.58
CA VAL A 160 14.09 -2.44 9.74
C VAL A 160 15.52 -2.87 10.08
N PRO A 161 15.76 -4.14 10.46
CA PRO A 161 17.06 -4.58 10.91
C PRO A 161 18.06 -4.72 9.75
N ASP A 162 19.35 -4.56 10.02
CA ASP A 162 20.41 -4.51 9.01
C ASP A 162 20.48 -5.80 8.16
N GLU A 163 20.18 -6.97 8.75
CA GLU A 163 20.14 -8.24 8.00
C GLU A 163 19.08 -8.25 6.89
N ALA A 164 18.01 -7.46 7.03
CA ALA A 164 16.97 -7.36 6.03
C ALA A 164 17.44 -6.54 4.81
N TRP A 165 18.44 -5.66 4.99
CA TRP A 165 18.96 -4.79 3.94
C TRP A 165 19.66 -5.58 2.83
N ALA A 166 20.37 -6.65 3.18
CA ALA A 166 21.02 -7.53 2.22
C ALA A 166 20.04 -8.29 1.31
N ARG A 167 18.76 -8.37 1.72
CA ARG A 167 17.67 -9.05 1.00
C ARG A 167 16.75 -8.06 0.28
N ALA A 168 17.00 -6.76 0.41
CA ALA A 168 16.13 -5.72 -0.10
C ALA A 168 16.05 -5.74 -1.63
N VAL A 169 14.85 -5.55 -2.17
CA VAL A 169 14.60 -5.45 -3.60
C VAL A 169 14.20 -4.00 -3.92
N PRO A 170 14.89 -3.32 -4.85
CA PRO A 170 14.49 -1.98 -5.28
C PRO A 170 13.17 -2.01 -6.04
N CYS A 171 12.41 -0.90 -6.02
CA CYS A 171 11.36 -0.72 -7.02
C CYS A 171 12.03 -0.37 -8.35
N LEU A 172 11.58 -1.01 -9.42
CA LEU A 172 12.19 -0.97 -10.74
C LEU A 172 11.15 -0.45 -11.75
N ARG A 173 11.61 0.25 -12.78
CA ARG A 173 10.86 0.48 -14.02
C ARG A 173 11.54 -0.23 -15.18
N ARG A 174 10.73 -0.73 -16.12
CA ARG A 174 11.22 -1.33 -17.36
C ARG A 174 11.42 -0.25 -18.41
N THR A 175 12.63 -0.21 -18.96
CA THR A 175 12.98 0.53 -20.18
C THR A 175 13.01 -0.44 -21.36
N ASP A 176 13.30 0.05 -22.56
CA ASP A 176 13.47 -0.80 -23.74
C ASP A 176 14.63 -1.80 -23.62
N ARG A 177 15.58 -1.57 -22.71
CA ARG A 177 16.85 -2.32 -22.64
C ARG A 177 17.09 -3.04 -21.32
N SER A 178 16.46 -2.61 -20.23
CA SER A 178 16.71 -3.15 -18.89
C SER A 178 15.66 -2.70 -17.87
N PHE A 179 15.72 -3.27 -16.67
CA PHE A 179 15.09 -2.70 -15.49
C PHE A 179 16.01 -1.67 -14.82
N VAL A 180 15.45 -0.51 -14.47
CA VAL A 180 16.16 0.60 -13.83
C VAL A 180 15.53 0.89 -12.48
N ALA A 181 16.36 0.92 -11.44
CA ALA A 181 15.90 1.22 -10.09
C ALA A 181 15.39 2.66 -9.97
N GLN A 182 14.20 2.78 -9.36
CA GLN A 182 13.54 4.04 -9.07
C GLN A 182 13.69 4.43 -7.61
N ILE A 183 13.78 3.44 -6.71
CA ILE A 183 14.06 3.65 -5.30
C ILE A 183 14.82 2.47 -4.72
N ASP A 184 15.67 2.76 -3.72
CA ASP A 184 16.52 1.80 -3.02
C ASP A 184 17.55 1.10 -3.94
N GLY A 185 17.82 1.66 -5.13
CA GLY A 185 18.75 1.09 -6.13
C GLY A 185 20.23 1.09 -5.74
N ALA A 186 20.63 2.04 -4.89
CA ALA A 186 21.97 2.07 -4.27
C ALA A 186 22.03 1.25 -2.97
N GLY A 187 20.97 0.51 -2.66
CA GLY A 187 20.73 -0.10 -1.36
C GLY A 187 19.89 0.79 -0.42
N PRO A 188 19.50 0.25 0.75
CA PRO A 188 18.76 1.00 1.77
C PRO A 188 19.51 2.24 2.23
N ALA A 189 18.80 3.37 2.32
CA ALA A 189 19.31 4.57 2.95
C ALA A 189 19.15 4.48 4.48
N PRO A 190 20.05 5.10 5.27
CA PRO A 190 19.87 5.19 6.72
C PRO A 190 18.51 5.78 7.08
N ALA A 191 17.87 5.19 8.10
CA ALA A 191 16.59 5.66 8.59
C ALA A 191 16.66 7.15 9.01
N PRO A 192 15.63 7.96 8.73
CA PRO A 192 15.55 9.34 9.20
C PRO A 192 15.68 9.42 10.73
N LYS A 193 16.52 10.32 11.23
CA LYS A 193 16.65 10.59 12.67
C LYS A 193 15.90 11.88 13.02
N ALA A 194 14.95 11.80 13.97
CA ALA A 194 14.28 12.95 14.60
C ALA A 194 13.73 14.02 13.63
N ALA A 195 13.14 13.60 12.52
CA ALA A 195 12.49 14.49 11.56
C ALA A 195 10.97 14.43 11.72
N GLY A 196 10.25 15.47 11.28
CA GLY A 196 8.79 15.43 11.19
C GLY A 196 8.30 14.21 10.39
N ALA A 197 7.04 13.82 10.57
CA ALA A 197 6.53 12.55 10.06
C ALA A 197 6.77 12.38 8.55
N GLY A 198 6.75 13.48 7.79
CA GLY A 198 7.04 13.51 6.36
C GLY A 198 8.34 12.84 5.94
N ALA A 199 9.39 12.86 6.77
CA ALA A 199 10.67 12.20 6.48
C ALA A 199 10.57 10.68 6.43
N PHE A 200 9.54 10.09 7.06
CA PHE A 200 9.24 8.65 7.00
C PHE A 200 8.33 8.30 5.80
N SER A 201 7.87 9.31 5.06
CA SER A 201 6.90 9.17 3.97
C SER A 201 5.64 8.38 4.36
N PRO A 202 4.82 8.85 5.32
CA PRO A 202 3.65 8.11 5.84
C PRO A 202 2.64 7.68 4.76
N GLN A 203 2.59 8.41 3.65
CA GLN A 203 1.73 8.12 2.50
C GLN A 203 2.16 6.89 1.68
N GLY A 204 3.41 6.46 1.78
CA GLY A 204 3.95 5.45 0.86
C GLY A 204 5.30 4.82 1.21
N GLY A 205 5.88 5.10 2.37
CA GLY A 205 7.28 4.80 2.73
C GLY A 205 7.52 3.43 3.36
N LEU A 206 6.48 2.63 3.57
CA LEU A 206 6.61 1.31 4.19
C LEU A 206 7.46 0.39 3.30
N ARG A 207 8.48 -0.20 3.90
CA ARG A 207 9.17 -1.39 3.40
C ARG A 207 8.69 -2.57 4.22
N THR A 208 8.21 -3.60 3.55
CA THR A 208 7.93 -4.91 4.15
C THR A 208 8.06 -5.96 3.03
N SER A 209 7.80 -7.21 3.34
CA SER A 209 7.92 -8.31 2.39
C SER A 209 6.55 -8.74 1.84
N LEU A 210 6.54 -9.65 0.85
CA LEU A 210 5.30 -10.29 0.40
C LEU A 210 4.58 -11.00 1.55
N ARG A 211 5.34 -11.64 2.46
CA ARG A 211 4.80 -12.21 3.71
C ARG A 211 4.18 -11.13 4.59
N GLY A 212 4.87 -10.01 4.77
CA GLY A 212 4.34 -8.89 5.54
C GLY A 212 3.06 -8.31 4.95
N CYS A 213 2.97 -8.18 3.62
CA CYS A 213 1.73 -7.79 2.94
C CYS A 213 0.59 -8.78 3.19
N LEU A 214 0.84 -10.10 3.14
CA LEU A 214 -0.18 -11.09 3.46
C LEU A 214 -0.60 -11.01 4.94
N ALA A 215 0.33 -10.77 5.85
CA ALA A 215 0.04 -10.57 7.27
C ALA A 215 -0.81 -9.31 7.50
N LEU A 216 -0.52 -8.19 6.81
CA LEU A 216 -1.37 -7.00 6.80
C LEU A 216 -2.79 -7.33 6.33
N ALA A 217 -2.92 -8.05 5.20
CA ALA A 217 -4.22 -8.45 4.66
C ALA A 217 -5.04 -9.27 5.68
N ARG A 218 -4.39 -10.19 6.39
CA ARG A 218 -5.01 -11.02 7.43
C ARG A 218 -5.41 -10.26 8.68
N ALA A 219 -4.74 -9.15 8.99
CA ALA A 219 -5.04 -8.31 10.14
C ALA A 219 -6.25 -7.39 9.93
N ILE A 220 -6.66 -7.15 8.67
CA ILE A 220 -7.76 -6.25 8.30
C ILE A 220 -9.06 -6.44 9.12
N PRO A 221 -9.53 -7.65 9.44
CA PRO A 221 -10.76 -7.84 10.23
C PRO A 221 -10.75 -7.14 11.60
N ALA A 222 -9.57 -7.03 12.21
CA ALA A 222 -9.34 -6.44 13.52
C ALA A 222 -8.93 -4.95 13.46
N MET A 223 -8.73 -4.40 12.26
CA MET A 223 -8.45 -2.98 12.06
C MET A 223 -9.69 -2.11 12.21
N ASP A 224 -9.47 -0.82 12.42
CA ASP A 224 -10.50 0.21 12.31
C ASP A 224 -10.97 0.34 10.86
N ARG A 225 -12.20 -0.10 10.62
CA ARG A 225 -12.87 -0.12 9.31
C ARG A 225 -13.99 0.90 9.21
N THR A 226 -13.97 1.94 10.03
CA THR A 226 -14.97 3.01 9.97
C THR A 226 -14.98 3.64 8.58
N VAL A 227 -16.17 3.86 8.02
CA VAL A 227 -16.32 4.50 6.72
C VAL A 227 -16.18 6.01 6.89
N LEU A 228 -15.11 6.58 6.34
CA LEU A 228 -14.82 8.02 6.32
C LEU A 228 -15.34 8.70 5.06
N HIS A 229 -15.45 7.94 3.97
CA HIS A 229 -16.05 8.37 2.71
C HIS A 229 -17.00 7.29 2.17
N ASP A 230 -18.21 7.71 1.78
CA ASP A 230 -19.19 6.89 1.05
C ASP A 230 -19.72 7.68 -0.15
N PRO A 231 -19.48 7.24 -1.40
CA PRO A 231 -19.99 7.90 -2.60
C PRO A 231 -21.49 7.66 -2.81
N GLY A 232 -22.18 6.97 -1.90
CA GLY A 232 -23.60 6.67 -1.98
C GLY A 232 -23.87 5.42 -2.84
N PRO A 233 -25.06 5.31 -3.46
CA PRO A 233 -25.46 4.11 -4.22
C PRO A 233 -24.89 4.04 -5.64
N ALA A 234 -24.32 5.13 -6.16
CA ALA A 234 -23.70 5.17 -7.48
C ALA A 234 -22.57 4.13 -7.56
N ARG A 235 -22.40 3.50 -8.73
CA ARG A 235 -21.32 2.55 -8.93
C ARG A 235 -20.00 3.36 -9.00
N PRO A 236 -19.11 3.22 -8.02
CA PRO A 236 -17.84 3.94 -8.03
C PRO A 236 -16.91 3.40 -9.13
N THR A 237 -15.73 4.02 -9.28
CA THR A 237 -14.65 3.41 -10.07
C THR A 237 -14.26 2.04 -9.49
N ASP A 238 -13.55 1.22 -10.26
CA ASP A 238 -13.18 -0.14 -9.85
C ASP A 238 -12.55 -0.17 -8.43
N LEU A 239 -11.69 0.79 -8.08
CA LEU A 239 -10.89 0.79 -6.85
C LEU A 239 -11.32 1.78 -5.77
N PHE A 240 -12.19 2.75 -6.06
CA PHE A 240 -12.57 3.80 -5.11
C PHE A 240 -14.06 3.78 -4.82
N ASP A 241 -14.48 2.83 -3.99
CA ASP A 241 -15.83 2.75 -3.45
C ASP A 241 -15.94 3.53 -2.13
N ARG A 242 -16.01 2.84 -0.99
CA ARG A 242 -15.91 3.47 0.32
C ARG A 242 -14.45 3.54 0.73
N TYR A 243 -14.13 4.51 1.58
CA TYR A 243 -12.79 4.66 2.12
C TYR A 243 -12.83 4.83 3.64
N GLY A 244 -11.94 4.12 4.33
CA GLY A 244 -11.72 4.20 5.77
C GLY A 244 -10.29 4.65 6.09
N PRO A 245 -9.84 4.51 7.35
CA PRO A 245 -8.47 4.85 7.75
C PRO A 245 -7.45 3.93 7.08
N GLY A 246 -6.97 4.32 5.91
CA GLY A 246 -6.03 3.56 5.09
C GLY A 246 -6.63 2.35 4.41
N LEU A 247 -7.96 2.25 4.28
CA LEU A 247 -8.64 1.07 3.76
C LEU A 247 -9.61 1.43 2.64
N MET A 248 -9.43 0.82 1.47
CA MET A 248 -10.43 0.75 0.42
C MET A 248 -11.46 -0.32 0.81
N ILE A 249 -12.74 0.05 0.82
CA ILE A 249 -13.86 -0.81 1.22
C ILE A 249 -14.77 -0.97 -0.01
N LEU A 250 -14.53 -2.03 -0.77
CA LEU A 250 -15.21 -2.33 -2.02
C LEU A 250 -16.43 -3.20 -1.75
N ARG A 251 -17.64 -2.64 -1.89
CA ARG A 251 -18.88 -3.37 -1.61
C ARG A 251 -19.19 -4.40 -2.68
N ARG A 252 -18.98 -4.02 -3.95
CA ARG A 252 -19.35 -4.82 -5.14
C ARG A 252 -18.37 -4.55 -6.30
N PRO A 253 -17.08 -4.85 -6.14
CA PRO A 253 -16.08 -4.65 -7.20
C PRO A 253 -16.49 -5.40 -8.48
N ALA A 254 -16.28 -4.79 -9.66
CA ALA A 254 -16.65 -5.41 -10.94
C ALA A 254 -15.79 -6.63 -11.30
N PHE A 255 -14.59 -6.70 -10.72
CA PHE A 255 -13.53 -7.67 -11.04
C PHE A 255 -13.42 -8.81 -10.01
N TYR A 256 -14.26 -8.82 -8.98
CA TYR A 256 -14.23 -9.84 -7.92
C TYR A 256 -15.67 -10.16 -7.47
N PRO A 257 -16.01 -11.43 -7.17
CA PRO A 257 -17.40 -11.83 -6.94
C PRO A 257 -18.00 -11.34 -5.62
N ARG A 258 -17.18 -10.84 -4.70
CA ARG A 258 -17.56 -10.51 -3.33
C ARG A 258 -17.01 -9.15 -2.89
N ALA A 259 -17.47 -8.69 -1.74
CA ALA A 259 -16.90 -7.51 -1.11
C ALA A 259 -15.43 -7.74 -0.73
N LEU A 260 -14.61 -6.72 -0.89
CA LEU A 260 -13.20 -6.73 -0.54
C LEU A 260 -12.88 -5.53 0.35
N ILE A 261 -12.05 -5.74 1.35
CA ILE A 261 -11.42 -4.66 2.13
C ILE A 261 -9.92 -4.80 1.97
N GLY A 262 -9.23 -3.69 1.72
CA GLY A 262 -7.81 -3.75 1.39
C GLY A 262 -7.23 -2.42 0.98
N HIS A 263 -6.17 -2.46 0.19
CA HIS A 263 -5.59 -1.27 -0.40
C HIS A 263 -4.81 -1.62 -1.67
N PHE A 264 -5.07 -0.88 -2.75
CA PHE A 264 -4.29 -0.90 -3.99
C PHE A 264 -3.06 0.01 -3.88
N ALA A 265 -1.98 -0.32 -4.57
CA ALA A 265 -0.78 0.49 -4.57
C ALA A 265 -0.13 0.55 -5.94
N ASN A 266 0.29 1.76 -6.32
CA ASN A 266 1.06 2.03 -7.52
C ASN A 266 2.05 3.16 -7.22
N ALA A 267 3.34 2.92 -7.42
CA ALA A 267 4.39 3.95 -7.44
C ALA A 267 5.75 3.34 -7.80
N TYR A 268 6.65 4.15 -8.39
CA TYR A 268 8.06 3.78 -8.64
C TYR A 268 8.23 2.50 -9.48
N GLY A 269 7.29 2.23 -10.37
CA GLY A 269 7.25 1.01 -11.18
C GLY A 269 6.80 -0.26 -10.45
N LEU A 270 6.37 -0.13 -9.19
CA LEU A 270 5.62 -1.16 -8.47
C LEU A 270 4.11 -0.91 -8.63
N CYS A 271 3.37 -1.97 -8.94
CA CYS A 271 1.93 -2.07 -8.69
C CYS A 271 1.66 -3.24 -7.73
N GLY A 272 0.70 -3.13 -6.83
CA GLY A 272 0.41 -4.16 -5.84
C GLY A 272 -0.90 -3.95 -5.11
N GLY A 273 -1.21 -4.86 -4.21
CA GLY A 273 -2.36 -4.72 -3.34
C GLY A 273 -2.41 -5.75 -2.25
N ILE A 274 -3.15 -5.43 -1.19
CA ILE A 274 -3.54 -6.36 -0.13
C ILE A 274 -5.06 -6.39 -0.03
N TRP A 275 -5.65 -7.55 0.15
CA TRP A 275 -7.11 -7.71 0.11
C TRP A 275 -7.59 -8.82 1.04
N HIS A 276 -8.75 -8.60 1.62
CA HIS A 276 -9.45 -9.54 2.49
C HIS A 276 -10.91 -9.71 2.02
N ASP A 277 -11.28 -10.96 1.76
CA ASP A 277 -12.65 -11.42 1.52
C ASP A 277 -13.15 -12.09 2.81
N ALA A 278 -14.03 -11.39 3.52
CA ALA A 278 -14.55 -11.85 4.81
C ALA A 278 -15.49 -13.06 4.67
N GLU A 279 -16.21 -13.19 3.56
CA GLU A 279 -17.14 -14.29 3.34
C GLU A 279 -16.38 -15.58 3.01
N ALA A 280 -15.30 -15.48 2.23
CA ALA A 280 -14.43 -16.63 1.93
C ALA A 280 -13.38 -16.92 3.01
N GLY A 281 -13.21 -16.04 4.01
CA GLY A 281 -12.11 -16.10 4.97
C GLY A 281 -10.74 -16.06 4.29
N LEU A 282 -10.63 -15.39 3.15
CA LEU A 282 -9.47 -15.41 2.26
C LEU A 282 -8.74 -14.06 2.32
N SER A 283 -7.43 -14.11 2.50
CA SER A 283 -6.56 -12.92 2.42
C SER A 283 -5.50 -13.16 1.36
N PHE A 284 -5.21 -12.14 0.56
CA PHE A 284 -4.19 -12.24 -0.47
C PHE A 284 -3.44 -10.93 -0.66
N ALA A 285 -2.23 -11.05 -1.18
CA ALA A 285 -1.36 -9.94 -1.51
C ALA A 285 -0.68 -10.20 -2.86
N TYR A 286 -0.40 -9.14 -3.60
CA TYR A 286 0.43 -9.21 -4.80
C TYR A 286 1.34 -7.99 -4.91
N LEU A 287 2.52 -8.21 -5.50
CA LEU A 287 3.55 -7.21 -5.78
C LEU A 287 4.08 -7.47 -7.19
N LEU A 288 3.84 -6.52 -8.09
CA LEU A 288 4.25 -6.49 -9.48
C LEU A 288 5.28 -5.37 -9.64
N ASN A 289 6.54 -5.72 -9.86
CA ASN A 289 7.64 -4.76 -9.93
C ASN A 289 8.19 -4.70 -11.36
N GLY A 290 8.66 -3.53 -11.81
CA GLY A 290 9.17 -3.37 -13.18
C GLY A 290 8.09 -2.97 -14.20
N LEU A 291 7.11 -2.16 -13.81
CA LEU A 291 6.18 -1.55 -14.77
C LEU A 291 6.93 -0.68 -15.79
N PRO A 292 6.37 -0.48 -17.00
CA PRO A 292 6.98 0.36 -18.04
C PRO A 292 7.26 1.79 -17.54
N GLU A 293 8.30 2.42 -18.06
CA GLU A 293 8.50 3.86 -17.85
C GLU A 293 7.30 4.68 -18.33
N GLY A 294 6.91 5.70 -17.55
CA GLY A 294 5.74 6.54 -17.83
C GLY A 294 4.37 5.93 -17.50
N ASP A 295 4.30 4.65 -17.11
CA ASP A 295 3.06 4.05 -16.58
C ASP A 295 2.85 4.51 -15.13
N GLU A 296 1.94 5.46 -14.95
CA GLU A 296 1.48 6.00 -13.67
C GLU A 296 -0.04 5.79 -13.49
N ASP A 297 -0.68 4.95 -14.33
CA ASP A 297 -2.14 4.78 -14.30
C ASP A 297 -2.59 3.98 -13.07
N ASP A 298 -3.57 4.50 -12.34
CA ASP A 298 -4.19 3.85 -11.19
C ASP A 298 -5.35 2.93 -11.56
N ALA A 299 -5.62 2.73 -12.86
CA ALA A 299 -6.54 1.71 -13.33
C ALA A 299 -5.97 0.29 -13.14
N LEU A 300 -6.87 -0.67 -12.87
CA LEU A 300 -6.52 -2.08 -12.80
C LEU A 300 -5.98 -2.59 -14.15
N ARG A 301 -4.75 -3.10 -14.10
CA ARG A 301 -4.06 -3.66 -15.27
C ARG A 301 -4.60 -5.05 -15.63
N PRO A 302 -4.44 -5.51 -16.88
CA PRO A 302 -4.85 -6.85 -17.29
C PRO A 302 -4.32 -7.97 -16.39
N VAL A 303 -3.03 -7.89 -16.01
CA VAL A 303 -2.40 -8.85 -15.08
C VAL A 303 -3.08 -8.87 -13.72
N GLU A 304 -3.48 -7.72 -13.18
CA GLU A 304 -4.19 -7.66 -11.90
C GLU A 304 -5.57 -8.31 -12.02
N ARG A 305 -6.27 -8.12 -13.14
CA ARG A 305 -7.55 -8.78 -13.40
C ARG A 305 -7.40 -10.31 -13.49
N GLU A 306 -6.29 -10.81 -14.06
CA GLU A 306 -5.97 -12.25 -14.02
C GLU A 306 -5.77 -12.74 -12.57
N ILE A 307 -5.06 -11.96 -11.73
CA ILE A 307 -4.87 -12.25 -10.30
C ILE A 307 -6.22 -12.30 -9.57
N PHE A 308 -7.07 -11.28 -9.72
CA PHE A 308 -8.39 -11.27 -9.11
C PHE A 308 -9.26 -12.43 -9.60
N GLY A 309 -9.18 -12.80 -10.88
CA GLY A 309 -9.86 -13.98 -11.43
C GLY A 309 -9.40 -15.29 -10.77
N ALA A 310 -8.10 -15.48 -10.59
CA ALA A 310 -7.55 -16.63 -9.88
C ALA A 310 -7.98 -16.65 -8.41
N MET A 311 -7.95 -15.51 -7.72
CA MET A 311 -8.39 -15.39 -6.33
C MET A 311 -9.89 -15.63 -6.20
N ALA A 312 -10.70 -15.22 -7.18
CA ALA A 312 -12.13 -15.48 -7.23
C ALA A 312 -12.42 -16.98 -7.38
N ALA A 313 -11.67 -17.67 -8.24
CA ALA A 313 -11.79 -19.12 -8.39
C ALA A 313 -11.45 -19.85 -7.08
N ILE A 314 -10.40 -19.42 -6.36
CA ILE A 314 -10.04 -19.96 -5.04
C ILE A 314 -11.12 -19.68 -3.99
N ALA A 315 -11.72 -18.49 -4.02
CA ALA A 315 -12.75 -18.07 -3.08
C ALA A 315 -14.11 -18.79 -3.30
N VAL A 316 -14.43 -19.16 -4.54
CA VAL A 316 -15.67 -19.88 -4.88
C VAL A 316 -15.49 -21.40 -4.78
N GLY A 317 -14.30 -21.91 -5.08
CA GLY A 317 -14.00 -23.34 -5.19
C GLY A 317 -14.00 -24.18 -3.89
N GLY A 318 -14.38 -23.60 -2.74
CA GLY A 318 -14.72 -24.27 -1.47
C GLY A 318 -13.92 -25.53 -1.07
N GLY A 319 -13.01 -25.42 -0.10
CA GLY A 319 -12.56 -26.56 0.72
C GLY A 319 -11.37 -27.39 0.23
N GLY A 320 -10.80 -27.08 -0.93
CA GLY A 320 -9.48 -27.60 -1.32
C GLY A 320 -8.34 -26.92 -0.55
N LYS A 321 -7.30 -27.69 -0.17
CA LYS A 321 -6.04 -27.10 0.28
C LYS A 321 -5.53 -26.16 -0.81
N LEU A 322 -4.96 -25.02 -0.41
CA LEU A 322 -4.35 -24.05 -1.34
C LEU A 322 -3.13 -24.61 -2.11
N ALA A 323 -2.73 -25.85 -1.83
CA ALA A 323 -1.55 -26.55 -2.36
C ALA A 323 -1.93 -27.59 -3.41
#